data_AF-A0A1Y2V256-F1
#
_entry.id   AF-A0A1Y2V256-F1
#
_cell.length_a   1.000
_cell.length_b   1.000
_cell.length_c   1.000
_cell.angle_alpha   90.00
_cell.angle_beta   90.00
_cell.angle_gamma   90.00
#
_symmetry.space_group_name_H-M   'P 1'
#
loop_
_entity.id
_entity.type
_entity.pdbx_description
1 polymer ?
#
loop_
_entity_poly.entity_id
_entity_poly.type
_entity_poly.pdbx_seq_one_letter_code
_entity_poly.pdbx_strand_id
1 'polypeptide(L)'
;MSDPLESPELPGNELSFFLQTRYLCVIEWLHRPFLYCLLHAQPSPARALNLPPLVPLAQRNIDISCALIRLVAVHHRHGGIWGLTRRSFVCSLLLIAAARYNVRDRDLGTQVALSSEQRIHLPSDWHKFVRMSINTIQRWETCGAKDLQWMGRILQGLVEMIDL
;
A
#
# COMPACT_ATOMS: atom_id res chain seq x y z
N MET A 1 -18.49 1.15 16.83
CA MET A 1 -17.29 0.35 16.55
C MET A 1 -16.43 1.22 15.64
N SER A 2 -15.38 1.83 16.17
CA SER A 2 -14.55 2.80 15.45
C SER A 2 -13.86 2.14 14.25
N ASP A 3 -13.70 2.86 13.12
CA ASP A 3 -13.03 2.30 11.94
C ASP A 3 -11.57 1.97 12.31
N PRO A 4 -11.13 0.70 12.21
CA PRO A 4 -9.75 0.32 12.52
C PRO A 4 -8.68 1.04 11.64
N LEU A 5 -9.10 1.84 10.66
CA LEU A 5 -8.23 2.70 9.85
C LEU A 5 -8.00 4.11 10.42
N GLU A 6 -8.86 4.63 11.31
CA GLU A 6 -8.77 6.03 11.79
C GLU A 6 -7.67 6.24 12.84
N SER A 7 -7.40 5.24 13.68
CA SER A 7 -6.16 5.13 14.44
C SER A 7 -6.09 3.71 15.01
N PRO A 8 -5.20 2.83 14.52
CA PRO A 8 -5.05 1.53 15.15
C PRO A 8 -4.41 1.77 16.52
N GLU A 9 -5.21 1.77 17.58
CA GLU A 9 -4.70 1.42 18.89
C GLU A 9 -3.90 0.13 18.72
N LEU A 10 -2.65 0.15 19.17
CA LEU A 10 -1.81 -1.03 19.07
C LEU A 10 -2.49 -2.17 19.81
N PRO A 11 -2.59 -3.37 19.21
CA PRO A 11 -3.21 -4.51 19.88
C PRO A 11 -2.61 -4.75 21.25
N GLY A 12 -3.46 -4.80 22.28
CA GLY A 12 -3.02 -5.03 23.65
C GLY A 12 -2.51 -6.45 23.94
N ASN A 13 -2.69 -7.39 23.00
CA ASN A 13 -2.19 -8.76 23.10
C ASN A 13 -1.94 -9.38 21.70
N GLU A 14 -1.22 -10.50 21.69
CA GLU A 14 -0.80 -11.20 20.47
C GLU A 14 -1.98 -11.76 19.65
N LEU A 15 -3.03 -12.28 20.29
CA LEU A 15 -4.22 -12.77 19.59
C LEU A 15 -4.93 -11.64 18.83
N SER A 16 -5.15 -10.51 19.50
CA SER A 16 -5.73 -9.31 18.89
C SER A 16 -4.89 -8.81 17.71
N PHE A 17 -3.56 -8.87 17.82
CA PHE A 17 -2.66 -8.54 16.73
C PHE A 17 -2.85 -9.46 15.52
N PHE A 18 -2.90 -10.78 15.73
CA PHE A 18 -3.13 -11.73 14.66
C PHE A 18 -4.48 -11.54 13.99
N LEU A 19 -5.54 -11.35 14.76
CA LEU A 19 -6.88 -11.14 14.22
C LEU A 19 -6.96 -9.84 13.40
N GLN A 20 -6.41 -8.74 13.91
CA GLN A 20 -6.40 -7.47 13.21
C GLN A 20 -5.55 -7.52 11.93
N THR A 21 -4.34 -8.09 11.98
CA THR A 21 -3.50 -8.23 10.78
C THR A 21 -4.15 -9.11 9.73
N ARG A 22 -4.81 -10.21 10.13
CA ARG A 22 -5.55 -11.09 9.22
C ARG A 22 -6.75 -10.39 8.60
N TYR A 23 -7.52 -9.68 9.41
CA TYR A 23 -8.63 -8.86 8.93
C TYR A 23 -8.14 -7.87 7.87
N LEU A 24 -7.12 -7.07 8.17
CA LEU A 24 -6.57 -6.10 7.23
C LEU A 24 -6.05 -6.77 5.94
N CYS A 25 -5.39 -7.93 6.02
CA CYS A 25 -4.96 -8.66 4.82
C CYS A 25 -6.15 -9.06 3.93
N VAL A 26 -7.25 -9.55 4.52
CA VAL A 26 -8.44 -9.97 3.77
C VAL A 26 -9.09 -8.76 3.10
N ILE A 27 -9.25 -7.65 3.83
CA ILE A 27 -9.86 -6.45 3.26
C ILE A 27 -8.94 -5.84 2.18
N GLU A 28 -7.61 -5.91 2.35
CA GLU A 28 -6.63 -5.51 1.32
C GLU A 28 -6.86 -6.31 0.04
N TRP A 29 -6.93 -7.65 0.11
CA TRP A 29 -7.17 -8.49 -1.08
C TRP A 29 -8.52 -8.27 -1.72
N LEU A 30 -9.55 -7.97 -0.93
CA LEU A 30 -10.87 -7.65 -1.47
C LEU A 30 -10.83 -6.38 -2.31
N HIS A 31 -10.04 -5.37 -1.90
CA HIS A 31 -10.01 -4.07 -2.57
C HIS A 31 -8.93 -3.94 -3.64
N ARG A 32 -7.90 -4.81 -3.61
CA ARG A 32 -6.76 -4.77 -4.53
C ARG A 32 -7.14 -4.86 -6.01
N PRO A 33 -8.14 -5.67 -6.44
CA PRO A 33 -8.55 -5.72 -7.85
C PRO A 33 -9.03 -4.37 -8.37
N PHE A 34 -9.71 -3.56 -7.55
CA PHE A 34 -10.18 -2.24 -7.96
C PHE A 34 -9.02 -1.27 -8.17
N LEU A 35 -8.02 -1.29 -7.26
CA LEU A 35 -6.78 -0.54 -7.45
C LEU A 35 -6.05 -1.00 -8.71
N TYR A 36 -5.93 -2.31 -8.95
CA TYR A 36 -5.29 -2.84 -10.17
C TYR A 36 -5.99 -2.34 -11.44
N CYS A 37 -7.32 -2.43 -11.50
CA CYS A 37 -8.12 -1.94 -12.61
C CYS A 37 -7.91 -0.45 -12.85
N LEU A 38 -7.85 0.37 -11.79
CA LEU A 38 -7.62 1.81 -11.91
C LEU A 38 -6.22 2.12 -12.44
N LEU A 39 -5.17 1.47 -11.89
CA LEU A 39 -3.78 1.67 -12.30
C LEU A 39 -3.48 1.25 -13.76
N HIS A 40 -4.25 0.29 -14.29
CA HIS A 40 -4.05 -0.27 -15.64
C HIS A 40 -5.17 0.11 -16.61
N ALA A 41 -6.11 0.97 -16.20
CA ALA A 41 -7.15 1.45 -17.09
C ALA A 41 -6.49 2.22 -18.25
N GLN A 42 -6.74 1.77 -19.48
CA GLN A 42 -6.43 2.61 -20.64
C GLN A 42 -7.47 3.73 -20.72
N PRO A 43 -7.05 4.96 -21.08
CA PRO A 43 -7.97 6.08 -21.28
C PRO A 43 -8.86 5.78 -22.49
N SER A 44 -9.96 5.07 -22.25
CA SER A 44 -11.02 4.86 -23.22
C SER A 44 -12.30 5.48 -22.65
N PRO A 45 -12.89 6.47 -23.32
CA PRO A 45 -14.10 7.15 -22.84
C PRO A 45 -15.28 6.18 -22.64
N ALA A 46 -15.38 5.13 -23.46
CA ALA A 46 -16.42 4.10 -23.32
C ALA A 46 -16.26 3.23 -22.06
N ARG A 47 -15.04 3.08 -21.54
CA ARG A 47 -14.75 2.29 -20.34
C ARG A 47 -15.00 3.10 -19.06
N ALA A 48 -14.76 4.41 -19.09
CA ALA A 48 -15.06 5.32 -17.98
C ALA A 48 -16.57 5.40 -17.67
N LEU A 49 -17.43 5.27 -18.67
CA LEU A 49 -18.89 5.31 -18.54
C LEU A 49 -19.53 4.06 -17.89
N ASN A 50 -18.83 2.92 -17.87
CA ASN A 50 -19.41 1.63 -17.48
C ASN A 50 -18.80 1.02 -16.21
N LEU A 51 -17.80 1.68 -15.60
CA LEU A 51 -17.21 1.21 -14.35
C LEU A 51 -17.96 1.84 -13.17
N PRO A 52 -18.34 1.05 -12.14
CA PRO A 52 -18.74 1.59 -10.85
C PRO A 52 -17.67 2.57 -10.35
N PRO A 53 -17.96 3.47 -9.39
CA PRO A 53 -16.94 4.33 -8.81
C PRO A 53 -15.83 3.48 -8.17
N LEU A 54 -14.78 3.19 -8.95
CA LEU A 54 -13.65 2.35 -8.56
C LEU A 54 -12.76 3.08 -7.57
N VAL A 55 -12.79 4.41 -7.59
CA VAL A 55 -11.87 5.27 -6.84
C VAL A 55 -12.06 5.10 -5.34
N PRO A 56 -13.28 5.15 -4.74
CA PRO A 56 -13.46 4.83 -3.33
C PRO A 56 -12.96 3.44 -2.93
N LEU A 57 -13.16 2.44 -3.78
CA LEU A 57 -12.73 1.06 -3.51
C LEU A 57 -11.20 0.93 -3.59
N ALA A 58 -10.57 1.57 -4.57
CA ALA A 58 -9.12 1.64 -4.71
C ALA A 58 -8.49 2.44 -3.56
N GLN A 59 -9.13 3.54 -3.14
CA GLN A 59 -8.72 4.36 -2.00
C GLN A 59 -8.69 3.53 -0.72
N ARG A 60 -9.73 2.71 -0.50
CA ARG A 60 -9.78 1.83 0.66
C ARG A 60 -8.59 0.86 0.70
N ASN A 61 -8.13 0.35 -0.45
CA ASN A 61 -6.92 -0.48 -0.50
C ASN A 61 -5.65 0.28 -0.04
N ILE A 62 -5.52 1.55 -0.42
CA ILE A 62 -4.40 2.42 -0.01
C ILE A 62 -4.43 2.66 1.51
N ASP A 63 -5.59 2.99 2.05
CA ASP A 63 -5.74 3.26 3.48
C ASP A 63 -5.40 2.02 4.32
N ILE A 64 -5.87 0.84 3.89
CA ILE A 64 -5.55 -0.45 4.53
C ILE A 64 -4.07 -0.78 4.40
N SER A 65 -3.46 -0.49 3.25
CA SER A 65 -2.03 -0.68 3.03
C SER A 65 -1.20 0.13 4.04
N CYS A 66 -1.56 1.41 4.24
CA CYS A 66 -0.93 2.25 5.26
C CYS A 66 -1.13 1.70 6.68
N ALA A 67 -2.35 1.25 7.03
CA ALA A 67 -2.63 0.66 8.34
C ALA A 67 -1.83 -0.62 8.58
N LEU A 68 -1.74 -1.50 7.58
CA LEU A 68 -1.01 -2.76 7.66
C LEU A 68 0.50 -2.51 7.82
N ILE A 69 1.08 -1.58 7.07
CA ILE A 69 2.50 -1.20 7.21
C ILE A 69 2.81 -0.76 8.65
N ARG A 70 1.99 0.13 9.23
CA ARG A 70 2.16 0.60 10.61
C ARG A 70 2.11 -0.54 11.61
N LEU A 71 1.11 -1.41 11.47
CA LEU A 71 0.88 -2.52 12.39
C LEU A 71 2.05 -3.51 12.37
N VAL A 72 2.62 -3.79 11.21
CA VAL A 72 3.75 -4.73 11.08
C VAL A 72 5.05 -4.14 11.64
N ALA A 73 5.26 -2.83 11.54
CA ALA A 73 6.53 -2.19 11.92
C ALA A 73 6.81 -2.16 13.43
N VAL A 74 5.76 -2.12 14.23
CA VAL A 74 5.84 -2.03 15.70
C VAL A 74 5.99 -3.39 16.38
N HIS A 75 5.77 -4.49 15.66
CA HIS A 75 5.68 -5.81 16.28
C HIS A 75 7.06 -6.47 16.43
N HIS A 76 7.19 -7.33 17.44
CA HIS A 76 8.39 -8.10 17.74
C HIS A 76 8.48 -9.38 16.89
N ARG A 77 9.56 -10.15 17.03
CA ARG A 77 9.80 -11.37 16.27
C ARG A 77 8.88 -12.50 16.76
N HIS A 78 8.07 -13.06 15.86
CA HIS A 78 7.27 -14.27 16.09
C HIS A 78 7.16 -15.07 14.78
N GLY A 79 6.69 -16.32 14.82
CA GLY A 79 6.67 -17.20 13.63
C GLY A 79 5.89 -16.65 12.42
N GLY A 80 4.92 -15.78 12.65
CA GLY A 80 4.10 -15.16 11.60
C GLY A 80 4.68 -13.87 10.99
N ILE A 81 5.70 -13.27 11.61
CA ILE A 81 6.20 -11.93 11.22
C ILE A 81 6.76 -11.94 9.79
N TRP A 82 7.33 -13.06 9.37
CA TRP A 82 7.89 -13.28 8.04
C TRP A 82 6.88 -13.03 6.91
N GLY A 83 5.66 -13.56 7.07
CA GLY A 83 4.58 -13.36 6.10
C GLY A 83 4.08 -11.91 6.12
N LEU A 84 4.04 -11.30 7.30
CA LEU A 84 3.61 -9.92 7.48
C LEU A 84 4.61 -8.89 6.92
N THR A 85 5.91 -9.14 7.04
CA THR A 85 6.95 -8.33 6.40
C THR A 85 6.81 -8.33 4.88
N ARG A 86 6.50 -9.48 4.26
CA ARG A 86 6.15 -9.53 2.83
C ARG A 86 4.89 -8.77 2.49
N ARG A 87 3.89 -8.78 3.37
CA ARG A 87 2.69 -7.98 3.16
C ARG A 87 2.97 -6.49 3.24
N SER A 88 3.78 -6.05 4.20
CA SER A 88 4.27 -4.68 4.31
C SER A 88 5.02 -4.23 3.04
N PHE A 89 5.86 -5.11 2.47
CA PHE A 89 6.51 -4.88 1.17
C PHE A 89 5.51 -4.72 0.02
N VAL A 90 4.54 -5.63 -0.13
CA VAL A 90 3.51 -5.53 -1.17
C VAL A 90 2.70 -4.24 -1.02
N CYS A 91 2.30 -3.89 0.20
CA CYS A 91 1.58 -2.64 0.49
C CYS A 91 2.41 -1.42 0.05
N SER A 92 3.71 -1.42 0.30
CA SER A 92 4.62 -0.35 -0.17
C SER A 92 4.65 -0.24 -1.69
N LEU A 93 4.69 -1.36 -2.41
CA LEU A 93 4.62 -1.35 -3.88
C LEU A 93 3.30 -0.77 -4.40
N LEU A 94 2.19 -1.03 -3.70
CA LEU A 94 0.88 -0.47 -4.06
C LEU A 94 0.84 1.06 -3.86
N LEU A 95 1.42 1.57 -2.76
CA LEU A 95 1.56 3.02 -2.54
C LEU A 95 2.41 3.67 -3.65
N ILE A 96 3.54 3.06 -3.99
CA ILE A 96 4.41 3.51 -5.08
C ILE A 96 3.67 3.53 -6.42
N ALA A 97 2.92 2.47 -6.74
CA ALA A 97 2.17 2.38 -7.99
C ALA A 97 1.08 3.47 -8.08
N ALA A 98 0.37 3.72 -6.97
CA ALA A 98 -0.60 4.82 -6.88
C ALA A 98 0.07 6.19 -7.04
N ALA A 99 1.26 6.39 -6.47
CA ALA A 99 2.00 7.65 -6.60
C ALA A 99 2.37 7.89 -8.07
N ARG A 100 2.89 6.86 -8.76
CA ARG A 100 3.24 6.95 -10.19
C ARG A 100 2.02 7.16 -11.09
N TYR A 101 0.87 6.58 -10.74
CA TYR A 101 -0.38 6.81 -11.46
C TYR A 101 -0.78 8.28 -11.43
N ASN A 102 -0.69 8.92 -10.26
CA ASN A 102 -0.99 10.34 -10.10
C ASN A 102 -0.01 11.28 -10.84
N VAL A 103 1.26 10.87 -10.99
CA VAL A 103 2.27 11.64 -11.75
C VAL A 103 2.05 11.49 -13.26
N ARG A 104 1.79 10.27 -13.75
CA ARG A 104 1.55 9.99 -15.18
C ARG A 104 0.37 10.78 -15.74
N ASP A 105 -0.65 11.04 -14.92
CA ASP A 105 -1.78 11.92 -15.26
C ASP A 105 -1.33 13.37 -15.54
N ARG A 106 -0.30 13.88 -14.87
CA ARG A 106 0.22 15.25 -15.07
C ARG A 106 1.05 15.38 -16.35
N ASP A 107 1.91 14.40 -16.62
CA ASP A 107 2.88 14.50 -17.72
C ASP A 107 2.27 14.26 -19.10
N LEU A 108 1.15 13.52 -19.19
CA LEU A 108 0.59 13.15 -20.48
C LEU A 108 -0.16 14.28 -21.20
N GLY A 109 -0.36 15.45 -20.58
CA GLY A 109 -0.92 16.65 -21.23
C GLY A 109 -2.20 16.43 -22.04
N THR A 110 -2.91 15.32 -21.81
CA THR A 110 -4.02 14.90 -22.65
C THR A 110 -5.21 15.71 -22.17
N GLN A 111 -5.95 16.34 -23.10
CA GLN A 111 -7.06 17.29 -22.87
C GLN A 111 -8.23 16.79 -22.02
N VAL A 112 -8.12 15.62 -21.41
CA VAL A 112 -9.00 15.14 -20.35
C VAL A 112 -8.13 14.91 -19.12
N ALA A 113 -7.76 16.00 -18.44
CA ALA A 113 -7.23 15.88 -17.09
C ALA A 113 -8.24 15.05 -16.29
N LEU A 114 -7.81 13.94 -15.67
CA LEU A 114 -8.69 13.18 -14.81
C LEU A 114 -9.32 14.15 -13.81
N SER A 115 -10.65 14.23 -13.78
CA SER A 115 -11.37 15.01 -12.77
C SER A 115 -10.82 14.64 -11.40
N SER A 116 -10.78 15.58 -10.46
CA SER A 116 -10.21 15.32 -9.12
C SER A 116 -10.85 14.10 -8.43
N GLU A 117 -12.06 13.73 -8.84
CA GLU A 117 -12.81 12.53 -8.44
C GLU A 117 -12.21 11.19 -8.89
N GLN A 118 -11.28 11.19 -9.85
CA GLN A 118 -10.65 9.98 -10.41
C GLN A 118 -9.23 9.73 -9.86
N ARG A 119 -8.72 10.62 -9.02
CA ARG A 119 -7.38 10.49 -8.43
C ARG A 119 -7.40 9.67 -7.15
N ILE A 120 -6.30 8.97 -6.91
CA ILE A 120 -6.06 8.28 -5.64
C ILE A 120 -5.45 9.29 -4.67
N HIS A 121 -6.05 9.45 -3.50
CA HIS A 121 -5.53 10.32 -2.46
C HIS A 121 -4.50 9.57 -1.61
N LEU A 122 -3.22 9.87 -1.84
CA LEU A 122 -2.16 9.40 -0.97
C LEU A 122 -2.01 10.33 0.25
N PRO A 123 -1.70 9.81 1.45
CA PRO A 123 -1.23 10.63 2.56
C PRO A 123 -0.05 11.51 2.13
N SER A 124 0.01 12.75 2.62
CA SER A 124 1.11 13.68 2.28
C SER A 124 2.49 13.10 2.63
N ASP A 125 2.56 12.23 3.64
CA ASP A 125 3.77 11.57 4.08
C ASP A 125 3.81 10.07 3.72
N TRP A 126 3.17 9.65 2.62
CA TRP A 126 3.13 8.26 2.17
C TRP A 126 4.53 7.62 2.07
N HIS A 127 5.57 8.38 1.71
CA HIS A 127 6.97 7.92 1.67
C HIS A 127 7.45 7.38 3.03
N LYS A 128 6.96 7.92 4.15
CA LYS A 128 7.32 7.43 5.49
C LYS A 128 6.84 6.00 5.72
N PHE A 129 5.71 5.60 5.12
CA PHE A 129 5.23 4.23 5.19
C PHE A 129 6.16 3.29 4.44
N VAL A 130 6.61 3.66 3.24
CA VAL A 130 7.59 2.86 2.49
C VAL A 130 8.90 2.75 3.25
N ARG A 131 9.41 3.84 3.82
CA ARG A 131 10.60 3.81 4.69
C ARG A 131 10.40 2.94 5.93
N MET A 132 9.20 2.95 6.51
CA MET A 132 8.85 2.09 7.64
C MET A 132 8.90 0.61 7.25
N SER A 133 8.41 0.23 6.07
CA SER A 133 8.57 -1.12 5.52
C SER A 133 10.04 -1.49 5.29
N ILE A 134 10.85 -0.59 4.71
CA ILE A 134 12.29 -0.80 4.51
C ILE A 134 12.98 -1.07 5.85
N ASN A 135 12.77 -0.21 6.86
CA ASN A 135 13.34 -0.37 8.19
C ASN A 135 12.90 -1.68 8.85
N THR A 136 11.64 -2.08 8.65
CA THR A 136 11.11 -3.34 9.16
C THR A 136 11.81 -4.53 8.48
N ILE A 137 11.99 -4.49 7.17
CA ILE A 137 12.70 -5.54 6.40
C ILE A 137 14.16 -5.65 6.89
N GLN A 138 14.87 -4.52 6.99
CA GLN A 138 16.27 -4.47 7.42
C GLN A 138 16.48 -5.04 8.83
N ARG A 139 15.55 -4.76 9.75
CA ARG A 139 15.56 -5.33 11.11
C ARG A 139 15.60 -6.86 11.08
N TRP A 140 14.95 -7.48 10.10
CA TRP A 140 14.79 -8.93 10.00
C TRP A 140 15.73 -9.61 8.99
N GLU A 141 16.36 -8.85 8.09
CA GLU A 141 17.32 -9.35 7.09
C GLU A 141 18.57 -9.98 7.74
N THR A 142 19.02 -9.47 8.88
CA THR A 142 20.20 -9.95 9.63
C THR A 142 20.14 -11.43 10.03
N CYS A 143 18.94 -12.04 9.96
CA CYS A 143 18.72 -13.45 10.27
C CYS A 143 19.00 -14.41 9.09
N GLY A 144 19.64 -13.96 7.99
CA GLY A 144 20.07 -14.80 6.87
C GLY A 144 19.04 -14.98 5.75
N ALA A 145 18.02 -14.12 5.75
CA ALA A 145 16.88 -14.16 4.85
C ALA A 145 17.17 -13.45 3.51
N LYS A 146 17.73 -14.18 2.53
CA LYS A 146 18.14 -13.61 1.23
C LYS A 146 17.03 -12.81 0.54
N ASP A 147 15.79 -13.28 0.60
CA ASP A 147 14.65 -12.64 -0.03
C ASP A 147 14.28 -11.30 0.62
N LEU A 148 14.44 -11.17 1.95
CA LEU A 148 14.24 -9.90 2.65
C LEU A 148 15.28 -8.86 2.18
N GLN A 149 16.53 -9.26 1.97
CA GLN A 149 17.56 -8.37 1.43
C GLN A 149 17.16 -7.81 0.07
N TRP A 150 16.63 -8.69 -0.80
CA TRP A 150 16.19 -8.31 -2.14
C TRP A 150 14.99 -7.38 -2.10
N MET A 151 14.00 -7.68 -1.24
CA MET A 151 12.85 -6.81 -1.04
C MET A 151 13.25 -5.41 -0.56
N GLY A 152 14.19 -5.33 0.39
CA GLY A 152 14.73 -4.07 0.89
C GLY A 152 15.38 -3.24 -0.22
N ARG A 153 16.27 -3.86 -1.00
CA ARG A 153 16.95 -3.21 -2.15
C ARG A 153 15.97 -2.74 -3.22
N ILE A 154 14.95 -3.54 -3.55
CA ILE A 154 13.92 -3.17 -4.52
C ILE A 154 13.16 -1.93 -4.07
N LEU A 155 12.72 -1.88 -2.80
CA LEU A 155 12.01 -0.70 -2.30
C LEU A 155 12.91 0.53 -2.26
N GLN A 156 14.17 0.40 -1.85
CA GLN A 156 15.13 1.50 -1.86
C GLN A 156 15.31 2.07 -3.26
N GLY A 157 15.60 1.22 -4.25
CA GLY A 157 15.78 1.66 -5.63
C GLY A 157 14.51 2.28 -6.23
N LEU A 158 13.32 1.78 -5.88
CA LEU A 158 12.06 2.38 -6.32
C LEU A 158 11.79 3.75 -5.70
N VAL A 159 12.13 3.96 -4.42
CA VAL A 159 12.00 5.26 -3.77
C VAL A 159 12.94 6.27 -4.41
N GLU A 160 14.21 5.90 -4.62
CA GLU A 160 15.21 6.74 -5.29
C GLU A 160 14.80 7.13 -6.72
N MET A 161 14.05 6.27 -7.43
CA MET A 161 13.53 6.57 -8.77
C MET A 161 12.29 7.48 -8.78
N ILE A 162 11.63 7.67 -7.63
CA ILE A 162 10.40 8.49 -7.50
C ILE A 162 10.69 9.83 -6.85
N ASP A 163 11.64 9.86 -5.91
CA ASP A 163 12.26 11.08 -5.39
C ASP A 163 13.11 11.72 -6.52
N LEU A 164 12.45 12.45 -7.44
CA LEU A 164 13.08 13.50 -8.27
C LEU A 164 13.71 14.58 -7.39
#